data_AF-A0A094PYE1-F1
#
_entry.id   AF-A0A094PYE1-F1
#
_cell.length_a   1.000
_cell.length_b   1.000
_cell.length_c   1.000
_cell.angle_alpha   90.00
_cell.angle_beta   90.00
_cell.angle_gamma   90.00
#
_symmetry.space_group_name_H-M   'P 1'
#
loop_
_entity.id
_entity.type
_entity.pdbx_description
1 polymer ?
#
loop_
_entity_poly.entity_id
_entity_poly.type
_entity_poly.pdbx_seq_one_letter_code
_entity_poly.pdbx_strand_id
1 'polypeptide(L)'
;MRKIFQRRVQLAETAVDNDATLVHVAIAGGSLSEWDQFESQWDQRLNELVQVVRGFGVKVLSLYPYGPDADDGRVRDVNFERSLSLGGVEIVVHSTTDGRQRICAALTNVEPSEIVTEGFLDRQLFGEAGNPDLVIVLGPANCLPASLVWELAYGEIVFVDQRWTGLSIESIEDAIQEYSLRHRRFGGVVT
;
A
#
# COMPACT_ATOMS: atom_id res chain seq x y z
N MET A 1 -21.21 -50.64 -22.72
CA MET A 1 -20.57 -50.35 -21.41
C MET A 1 -20.53 -48.84 -21.19
N ARG A 2 -21.54 -48.27 -20.53
CA ARG A 2 -21.56 -46.85 -20.11
C ARG A 2 -21.12 -46.79 -18.66
N LYS A 3 -19.89 -46.33 -18.39
CA LYS A 3 -19.48 -45.98 -17.02
C LYS A 3 -19.93 -44.55 -16.74
N ILE A 4 -20.99 -44.50 -15.94
CA ILE A 4 -21.58 -43.34 -15.28
C ILE A 4 -20.51 -42.69 -14.39
N PHE A 5 -20.08 -41.47 -14.73
CA PHE A 5 -19.38 -40.61 -13.79
C PHE A 5 -20.44 -39.90 -12.94
N GLN A 6 -20.82 -40.52 -11.82
CA GLN A 6 -21.52 -39.81 -10.75
C GLN A 6 -20.49 -38.88 -10.09
N ARG A 7 -20.51 -37.60 -10.48
CA ARG A 7 -19.82 -36.55 -9.73
C ARG A 7 -20.55 -36.42 -8.40
N ARG A 8 -19.96 -36.97 -7.33
CA ARG A 8 -20.31 -36.62 -5.96
C ARG A 8 -20.09 -35.11 -5.86
N VAL A 9 -21.18 -34.34 -5.82
CA VAL A 9 -21.14 -32.97 -5.34
C VAL A 9 -20.89 -33.08 -3.85
N GLN A 10 -19.62 -33.17 -3.49
CA GLN A 10 -19.21 -32.81 -2.16
C GLN A 10 -19.40 -31.30 -2.13
N LEU A 11 -20.44 -30.84 -1.43
CA LEU A 11 -20.56 -29.45 -0.99
C LEU A 11 -19.32 -29.20 -0.13
N ALA A 12 -18.21 -28.86 -0.79
CA ALA A 12 -17.13 -28.16 -0.15
C ALA A 12 -17.75 -26.80 0.17
N GLU A 13 -18.00 -26.59 1.46
CA GLU A 13 -18.17 -25.25 2.01
C GLU A 13 -16.94 -24.44 1.56
N THR A 14 -17.04 -23.77 0.43
CA THR A 14 -16.17 -22.64 0.12
C THR A 14 -16.70 -21.48 0.94
N ALA A 15 -16.47 -21.56 2.25
CA ALA A 15 -16.35 -20.37 3.05
C ALA A 15 -15.21 -19.57 2.41
N VAL A 16 -15.58 -18.57 1.60
CA VAL A 16 -14.66 -17.50 1.26
C VAL A 16 -14.32 -16.88 2.60
N ASP A 17 -13.10 -17.10 3.04
CA ASP A 17 -12.60 -16.68 4.33
C ASP A 17 -12.87 -15.18 4.46
N ASN A 18 -13.76 -14.82 5.38
CA ASN A 18 -14.14 -13.43 5.63
C ASN A 18 -13.10 -12.79 6.58
N ASP A 19 -11.82 -13.17 6.41
CA ASP A 19 -10.70 -12.90 7.29
C ASP A 19 -9.98 -11.58 6.93
N ALA A 20 -10.68 -10.69 6.24
CA ALA A 20 -10.18 -9.41 5.73
C ALA A 20 -10.05 -8.38 6.85
N THR A 21 -9.20 -8.66 7.85
CA THR A 21 -8.74 -7.59 8.74
C THR A 21 -7.86 -6.64 7.94
N LEU A 22 -8.22 -5.37 7.91
CA LEU A 22 -7.41 -4.33 7.28
C LEU A 22 -6.17 -4.09 8.16
N VAL A 23 -5.03 -4.66 7.78
CA VAL A 23 -3.80 -4.62 8.58
C VAL A 23 -2.83 -3.57 8.06
N HIS A 24 -2.64 -3.51 6.74
CA HIS A 24 -1.66 -2.65 6.10
C HIS A 24 -2.32 -1.71 5.09
N VAL A 25 -2.25 -0.40 5.35
CA VAL A 25 -2.70 0.65 4.42
C VAL A 25 -1.47 1.33 3.81
N ALA A 26 -1.44 1.46 2.49
CA ALA A 26 -0.51 2.31 1.78
C ALA A 26 -1.24 3.57 1.29
N ILE A 27 -0.60 4.74 1.42
CA ILE A 27 -1.08 5.99 0.81
C ILE A 27 -0.01 6.46 -0.17
N ALA A 28 -0.40 6.64 -1.42
CA ALA A 28 0.44 7.25 -2.44
C ALA A 28 -0.12 8.61 -2.85
N GLY A 29 0.64 9.68 -2.61
CA GLY A 29 0.16 11.02 -2.86
C GLY A 29 1.20 12.11 -2.66
N GLY A 30 1.06 13.19 -3.43
CA GLY A 30 1.95 14.34 -3.40
C GLY A 30 3.32 14.08 -4.00
N SER A 31 4.08 15.14 -4.24
CA SER A 31 5.51 15.06 -4.58
C SER A 31 6.40 15.25 -3.33
N LEU A 32 7.71 14.99 -3.46
CA LEU A 32 8.63 15.33 -2.37
C LEU A 32 8.67 16.84 -2.13
N SER A 33 8.54 17.64 -3.19
CA SER A 33 8.44 19.10 -3.10
C SER A 33 7.15 19.58 -2.39
N GLU A 34 6.04 18.83 -2.48
CA GLU A 34 4.82 19.09 -1.71
C GLU A 34 4.95 18.64 -0.26
N TRP A 35 5.67 17.55 0.02
CA TRP A 35 5.93 17.09 1.38
C TRP A 35 6.83 18.08 2.14
N ASP A 36 7.84 18.64 1.47
CA ASP A 36 8.75 19.64 2.05
C ASP A 36 8.03 20.92 2.52
N GLN A 37 6.94 21.31 1.85
CA GLN A 37 6.12 22.47 2.25
C GLN A 37 5.51 22.35 3.64
N PHE A 38 5.43 21.13 4.20
CA PHE A 38 4.92 20.92 5.55
C PHE A 38 5.95 21.28 6.62
N GLU A 39 7.26 21.26 6.33
CA GLU A 39 8.33 21.58 7.27
C GLU A 39 8.06 21.01 8.69
N SER A 40 7.86 21.88 9.69
CA SER A 40 7.56 21.53 11.09
C SER A 40 6.21 20.83 11.31
N GLN A 41 5.28 20.90 10.35
CA GLN A 41 3.97 20.26 10.40
C GLN A 41 4.00 18.82 9.87
N TRP A 42 5.11 18.34 9.31
CA TRP A 42 5.20 16.99 8.76
C TRP A 42 4.84 15.93 9.81
N ASP A 43 5.43 16.03 11.01
CA ASP A 43 5.12 15.09 12.09
C ASP A 43 3.66 15.19 12.55
N GLN A 44 3.06 16.38 12.53
CA GLN A 44 1.64 16.54 12.83
C GLN A 44 0.79 15.80 11.79
N ARG A 45 1.09 15.97 10.49
CA ARG A 45 0.40 15.26 9.40
C ARG A 45 0.48 13.74 9.57
N LEU A 46 1.66 13.20 9.89
CA LEU A 46 1.83 11.77 10.16
C LEU A 46 0.97 11.30 11.35
N ASN A 47 0.93 12.09 12.43
CA ASN A 47 0.11 11.77 13.59
C ASN A 47 -1.38 11.76 13.26
N GLU A 48 -1.87 12.74 12.49
CA GLU A 48 -3.28 12.80 12.05
C GLU A 48 -3.65 11.56 11.24
N LEU A 49 -2.85 11.19 10.23
CA LEU A 49 -3.07 9.98 9.44
C LEU A 49 -3.06 8.72 10.31
N VAL A 50 -2.12 8.61 11.25
CA VAL A 50 -2.03 7.48 12.18
C VAL A 50 -3.26 7.38 13.08
N GLN A 51 -3.77 8.49 13.63
CA GLN A 51 -4.97 8.45 14.47
C GLN A 51 -6.18 7.87 13.73
N VAL A 52 -6.34 8.24 12.46
CA VAL A 52 -7.44 7.76 11.61
C VAL A 52 -7.33 6.28 11.35
N VAL A 53 -6.22 5.83 10.75
CA VAL A 53 -6.07 4.43 10.36
C VAL A 53 -6.08 3.49 11.57
N ARG A 54 -5.53 3.93 12.71
CA ARG A 54 -5.60 3.21 13.97
C ARG A 54 -7.03 2.95 14.43
N GLY A 55 -7.94 3.91 14.19
CA GLY A 55 -9.36 3.77 14.49
C GLY A 55 -10.02 2.58 13.78
N PHE A 56 -9.47 2.16 12.65
CA PHE A 56 -9.92 1.00 11.86
C PHE A 56 -9.12 -0.28 12.13
N GLY A 57 -8.23 -0.27 13.12
CA GLY A 57 -7.44 -1.45 13.51
C GLY A 57 -6.16 -1.66 12.69
N VAL A 58 -5.84 -0.76 11.76
CA VAL A 58 -4.62 -0.77 10.94
C VAL A 58 -3.39 -0.83 11.83
N LYS A 59 -2.43 -1.67 11.44
CA LYS A 59 -1.15 -1.88 12.16
C LYS A 59 0.01 -1.24 11.44
N VAL A 60 -0.05 -1.15 10.11
CA VAL A 60 1.00 -0.57 9.30
C VAL A 60 0.45 0.47 8.34
N LEU A 61 1.09 1.63 8.32
CA LEU A 61 0.83 2.70 7.36
C LEU A 61 2.09 2.95 6.53
N SER A 62 2.03 2.70 5.22
CA SER A 62 3.13 3.03 4.31
C SER A 62 2.80 4.28 3.49
N LEU A 63 3.72 5.23 3.42
CA LEU A 63 3.58 6.45 2.62
C LEU A 63 4.54 6.43 1.43
N TYR A 64 4.01 6.77 0.26
CA TYR A 64 4.76 6.89 -0.98
C TYR A 64 4.45 8.23 -1.67
N PRO A 65 5.43 8.93 -2.24
CA PRO A 65 5.14 10.06 -3.13
C PRO A 65 4.43 9.54 -4.38
N TYR A 66 3.57 10.32 -5.04
CA TYR A 66 2.85 9.89 -6.23
C TYR A 66 3.79 9.60 -7.42
N GLY A 67 4.86 10.37 -7.57
CA GLY A 67 5.83 10.14 -8.64
C GLY A 67 6.91 11.22 -8.63
N PRO A 68 7.89 11.15 -9.54
CA PRO A 68 8.84 12.23 -9.65
C PRO A 68 8.11 13.46 -10.20
N ASP A 69 8.15 14.54 -9.44
CA ASP A 69 7.70 15.86 -9.87
C ASP A 69 8.90 16.68 -10.40
N ALA A 70 8.61 17.64 -11.28
CA ALA A 70 9.63 18.48 -11.87
C ALA A 70 10.44 19.26 -10.80
N ASP A 71 9.81 19.60 -9.68
CA ASP A 71 10.40 20.38 -8.61
C ASP A 71 11.05 19.53 -7.50
N ASP A 72 10.96 18.20 -7.54
CA ASP A 72 11.62 17.32 -6.55
C ASP A 72 13.14 17.49 -6.54
N GLY A 73 13.72 17.98 -7.63
CA GLY A 73 15.13 18.33 -7.70
C GLY A 73 15.57 19.40 -6.69
N ARG A 74 14.65 20.20 -6.17
CA ARG A 74 14.92 21.27 -5.20
C ARG A 74 15.09 20.77 -3.77
N VAL A 75 14.61 19.57 -3.47
CA VAL A 75 14.54 19.00 -2.10
C VAL A 75 15.39 17.75 -1.95
N ARG A 76 16.40 17.57 -2.82
CA ARG A 76 17.27 16.36 -2.84
C ARG A 76 18.05 16.13 -1.54
N ASP A 77 18.28 17.18 -0.76
CA ASP A 77 19.01 17.10 0.51
C ASP A 77 18.10 16.77 1.70
N VAL A 78 16.77 16.74 1.49
CA VAL A 78 15.79 16.41 2.53
C VAL A 78 15.51 14.91 2.48
N ASN A 79 15.81 14.21 3.57
CA ASN A 79 15.50 12.79 3.68
C ASN A 79 14.16 12.57 4.39
N PHE A 80 13.15 12.16 3.63
CA PHE A 80 11.86 11.72 4.17
C PHE A 80 11.84 10.24 4.57
N GLU A 81 12.82 9.44 4.14
CA GLU A 81 12.85 8.00 4.43
C GLU A 81 12.96 7.75 5.93
N ARG A 82 11.92 7.18 6.53
CA ARG A 82 11.90 6.87 7.97
C ARG A 82 10.90 5.79 8.30
N SER A 83 11.25 4.99 9.30
CA SER A 83 10.34 4.05 9.96
C SER A 83 10.23 4.39 11.43
N LEU A 84 9.02 4.45 11.97
CA LEU A 84 8.77 4.65 13.39
C LEU A 84 7.45 4.04 13.84
N SER A 85 7.23 3.99 15.15
CA SER A 85 5.97 3.53 15.74
C SER A 85 5.26 4.70 16.41
N LEU A 86 4.00 4.96 16.02
CA LEU A 86 3.14 6.00 16.58
C LEU A 86 1.82 5.37 17.01
N GLY A 87 1.46 5.50 18.29
CA GLY A 87 0.17 5.01 18.79
C GLY A 87 -0.07 3.49 18.60
N GLY A 88 1.00 2.70 18.43
CA GLY A 88 0.91 1.26 18.14
C GLY A 88 0.70 0.93 16.66
N VAL A 89 0.82 1.92 15.77
CA VAL A 89 0.87 1.74 14.31
C VAL A 89 2.32 1.95 13.88
N GLU A 90 2.86 1.02 13.10
CA GLU A 90 4.13 1.21 12.42
C GLU A 90 3.90 2.06 11.18
N ILE A 91 4.68 3.11 11.02
CA ILE A 91 4.66 3.95 9.84
C ILE A 91 5.98 3.87 9.11
N VAL A 92 5.91 3.62 7.81
CA VAL A 92 7.05 3.57 6.91
C VAL A 92 6.85 4.64 5.85
N VAL A 93 7.75 5.62 5.81
CA VAL A 93 7.73 6.67 4.80
C VAL A 93 8.82 6.36 3.79
N HIS A 94 8.42 6.18 2.54
CA HIS A 94 9.34 6.03 1.43
C HIS A 94 9.50 7.35 0.68
N SER A 95 10.73 7.69 0.36
CA SER A 95 11.12 8.90 -0.37
C SER A 95 11.42 8.64 -1.85
N THR A 96 11.52 7.38 -2.26
CA THR A 96 11.81 7.02 -3.65
C THR A 96 10.57 7.20 -4.52
N THR A 97 10.68 8.03 -5.55
CA THR A 97 9.57 8.38 -6.44
C THR A 97 9.33 7.39 -7.60
N ASP A 98 10.22 6.41 -7.78
CA ASP A 98 10.10 5.34 -8.76
C ASP A 98 10.18 3.95 -8.08
N GLY A 99 9.09 3.19 -8.12
CA GLY A 99 9.02 1.86 -7.48
C GLY A 99 9.99 0.85 -8.11
N ARG A 100 10.37 1.02 -9.39
CA ARG A 100 11.37 0.17 -10.03
C ARG A 100 12.75 0.38 -9.40
N GLN A 101 13.07 1.62 -9.00
CA GLN A 101 14.32 1.90 -8.31
C GLN A 101 14.34 1.21 -6.94
N ARG A 102 13.21 1.18 -6.21
CA ARG A 102 13.11 0.42 -4.95
C ARG A 102 13.31 -1.08 -5.15
N ILE A 103 12.73 -1.66 -6.21
CA ILE A 103 12.95 -3.08 -6.55
C ILE A 103 14.43 -3.33 -6.87
N CYS A 104 15.06 -2.49 -7.70
CA CYS A 104 16.49 -2.61 -7.98
C CYS A 104 17.34 -2.47 -6.71
N ALA A 105 17.01 -1.52 -5.84
CA ALA A 105 17.70 -1.31 -4.58
C ALA A 105 17.61 -2.54 -3.66
N ALA A 106 16.43 -3.14 -3.54
CA ALA A 106 16.19 -4.37 -2.79
C ALA A 106 17.02 -5.57 -3.29
N LEU A 107 17.44 -5.55 -4.56
CA LEU A 107 18.24 -6.59 -5.19
C LEU A 107 19.75 -6.34 -5.15
N THR A 108 20.20 -5.17 -4.68
CA THR A 108 21.62 -4.75 -4.74
C THR A 108 22.55 -5.69 -3.98
N ASN A 109 22.08 -6.25 -2.86
CA ASN A 109 22.89 -7.07 -1.95
C ASN A 109 22.56 -8.57 -2.05
N VAL A 110 21.93 -9.00 -3.15
CA VAL A 110 21.60 -10.42 -3.38
C VAL A 110 22.84 -11.14 -3.91
N GLU A 111 23.18 -12.25 -3.25
CA GLU A 111 24.29 -13.08 -3.70
C GLU A 111 23.97 -13.77 -5.05
N PRO A 112 24.92 -13.97 -5.96
CA PRO A 112 24.64 -14.56 -7.28
C PRO A 112 24.03 -15.97 -7.24
N SER A 113 24.21 -16.70 -6.14
CA SER A 113 23.64 -18.03 -5.91
C SER A 113 22.27 -18.02 -5.24
N GLU A 114 21.81 -16.86 -4.77
CA GLU A 114 20.54 -16.71 -4.08
C GLU A 114 19.38 -16.71 -5.08
N ILE A 115 18.33 -17.46 -4.75
CA ILE A 115 17.12 -17.54 -5.57
C ILE A 115 16.18 -16.41 -5.14
N VAL A 116 15.99 -15.44 -6.03
CA VAL A 116 15.00 -14.38 -5.83
C VAL A 116 13.60 -14.97 -6.01
N THR A 117 12.79 -14.90 -4.95
CA THR A 117 11.38 -15.33 -4.94
C THR A 117 10.46 -14.14 -4.68
N GLU A 118 9.15 -14.31 -4.89
CA GLU A 118 8.15 -13.31 -4.51
C GLU A 118 8.25 -12.97 -3.01
N GLY A 119 8.29 -13.99 -2.15
CA GLY A 119 8.45 -13.79 -0.70
C GLY A 119 9.78 -13.15 -0.28
N PHE A 120 10.84 -13.26 -1.11
CA PHE A 120 12.06 -12.48 -0.91
C PHE A 120 11.78 -10.99 -1.13
N LEU A 121 11.16 -10.63 -2.26
CA LEU A 121 10.83 -9.24 -2.58
C LEU A 121 9.83 -8.64 -1.59
N ASP A 122 8.80 -9.39 -1.20
CA ASP A 122 7.83 -8.96 -0.20
C ASP A 122 8.52 -8.59 1.12
N ARG A 123 9.46 -9.42 1.57
CA ARG A 123 10.22 -9.16 2.79
C ARG A 123 11.13 -7.94 2.65
N GLN A 124 11.77 -7.76 1.50
CA GLN A 124 12.65 -6.60 1.29
C GLN A 124 11.88 -5.28 1.18
N LEU A 125 10.70 -5.31 0.57
CA LEU A 125 9.92 -4.11 0.27
C LEU A 125 8.95 -3.74 1.40
N PHE A 126 8.40 -4.73 2.11
CA PHE A 126 7.38 -4.52 3.15
C PHE A 126 7.79 -5.01 4.53
N GLY A 127 8.88 -5.76 4.65
CA GLY A 127 9.29 -6.34 5.94
C GLY A 127 8.23 -7.26 6.52
N GLU A 128 7.99 -7.15 7.82
CA GLU A 128 6.96 -7.93 8.53
C GLU A 128 5.54 -7.44 8.26
N ALA A 129 5.36 -6.24 7.69
CA ALA A 129 4.05 -5.69 7.37
C ALA A 129 3.30 -6.50 6.31
N GLY A 130 4.04 -7.17 5.42
CA GLY A 130 3.48 -7.84 4.26
C GLY A 130 2.86 -6.88 3.24
N ASN A 131 2.25 -7.44 2.19
CA ASN A 131 1.62 -6.65 1.13
C ASN A 131 0.50 -5.74 1.68
N PRO A 132 0.31 -4.53 1.13
CA PRO A 132 -0.79 -3.67 1.53
C PRO A 132 -2.14 -4.29 1.17
N ASP A 133 -3.09 -4.20 2.09
CA ASP A 133 -4.49 -4.59 1.87
C ASP A 133 -5.24 -3.54 1.07
N LEU A 134 -4.98 -2.26 1.38
CA LEU A 134 -5.57 -1.09 0.76
C LEU A 134 -4.47 -0.12 0.35
N VAL A 135 -4.56 0.35 -0.88
CA VAL A 135 -3.74 1.41 -1.46
C VAL A 135 -4.65 2.60 -1.77
N ILE A 136 -4.48 3.68 -1.01
CA ILE A 136 -5.16 4.95 -1.24
C ILE A 136 -4.28 5.78 -2.17
N VAL A 137 -4.79 6.11 -3.35
CA VAL A 137 -4.09 6.92 -4.35
C VAL A 137 -4.73 8.31 -4.38
N LEU A 138 -3.94 9.34 -4.04
CA LEU A 138 -4.41 10.72 -4.09
C LEU A 138 -4.26 11.31 -5.50
N GLY A 139 -5.27 12.02 -5.95
CA GLY A 139 -5.34 12.66 -7.26
C GLY A 139 -6.34 11.99 -8.21
N PRO A 140 -6.32 12.39 -9.49
CA PRO A 140 -7.29 11.88 -10.47
C PRO A 140 -7.10 10.39 -10.73
N ALA A 141 -8.20 9.65 -10.87
CA ALA A 141 -8.23 8.21 -11.16
C ALA A 141 -7.91 7.89 -12.63
N ASN A 142 -6.83 8.46 -13.17
CA ASN A 142 -6.42 8.31 -14.56
C ASN A 142 -5.06 7.61 -14.74
N CYS A 143 -4.27 7.50 -13.69
CA CYS A 143 -2.94 6.91 -13.72
C CYS A 143 -2.58 6.32 -12.35
N LEU A 144 -1.67 5.35 -12.35
CA LEU A 144 -1.09 4.84 -11.11
C LEU A 144 0.18 5.63 -10.76
N PRO A 145 0.48 5.82 -9.46
CA PRO A 145 1.73 6.41 -9.01
C PRO A 145 2.95 5.68 -9.58
N ALA A 146 3.98 6.42 -10.01
CA ALA A 146 5.22 5.83 -10.50
C ALA A 146 6.03 5.15 -9.37
N SER A 147 5.79 5.57 -8.14
CA SER A 147 6.38 5.00 -6.94
C SER A 147 5.81 3.62 -6.58
N LEU A 148 4.61 3.26 -7.07
CA LEU A 148 3.95 2.00 -6.78
C LEU A 148 4.12 1.03 -7.95
N VAL A 149 4.68 -0.14 -7.68
CA VAL A 149 4.85 -1.19 -8.69
C VAL A 149 4.50 -2.54 -8.09
N TRP A 150 5.17 -2.90 -7.01
CA TRP A 150 5.01 -4.21 -6.37
C TRP A 150 3.84 -4.21 -5.37
N GLU A 151 3.57 -3.05 -4.75
CA GLU A 151 2.50 -2.81 -3.78
C GLU A 151 1.10 -3.13 -4.32
N LEU A 152 0.94 -3.03 -5.64
CA LEU A 152 -0.35 -3.14 -6.31
C LEU A 152 -0.75 -4.59 -6.65
N ALA A 153 0.11 -5.58 -6.37
CA ALA A 153 -0.09 -6.96 -6.81
C ALA A 153 -1.39 -7.59 -6.24
N TYR A 154 -1.67 -7.34 -4.95
CA TYR A 154 -2.81 -7.94 -4.25
C TYR A 154 -3.63 -6.95 -3.40
N GLY A 155 -3.22 -5.68 -3.35
CA GLY A 155 -3.93 -4.62 -2.63
C GLY A 155 -5.14 -4.10 -3.41
N GLU A 156 -6.20 -3.75 -2.69
CA GLU A 156 -7.32 -3.00 -3.26
C GLU A 156 -6.93 -1.54 -3.45
N ILE A 157 -7.34 -0.94 -4.57
CA ILE A 157 -7.00 0.46 -4.88
C ILE A 157 -8.25 1.33 -4.75
N VAL A 158 -8.14 2.41 -3.97
CA VAL A 158 -9.15 3.47 -3.87
C VAL A 158 -8.51 4.79 -4.27
N PHE A 159 -9.13 5.50 -5.21
CA PHE A 159 -8.69 6.82 -5.63
C PHE A 159 -9.44 7.90 -4.85
N VAL A 160 -8.70 8.89 -4.35
CA VAL A 160 -9.25 10.07 -3.67
C VAL A 160 -8.85 11.29 -4.47
N ASP A 161 -9.81 11.97 -5.09
CA ASP A 161 -9.57 13.16 -5.92
C ASP A 161 -9.28 14.40 -5.07
N GLN A 162 -8.18 14.35 -4.33
CA GLN A 162 -7.61 15.43 -3.54
C GLN A 162 -6.09 15.47 -3.74
N ARG A 163 -5.51 16.66 -3.59
CA ARG A 163 -4.06 16.81 -3.53
C ARG A 163 -3.56 16.54 -2.11
N TRP A 164 -2.29 16.17 -1.98
CA TRP A 164 -1.65 15.94 -0.68
C TRP A 164 -1.80 17.12 0.28
N THR A 165 -1.52 18.34 -0.21
CA THR A 165 -1.64 19.57 0.57
C THR A 165 -3.06 19.86 1.07
N GLY A 166 -4.08 19.39 0.35
CA GLY A 166 -5.49 19.55 0.69
C GLY A 166 -6.15 18.30 1.27
N LEU A 167 -5.38 17.25 1.58
CA LEU A 167 -5.93 15.99 2.05
C LEU A 167 -6.65 16.17 3.39
N SER A 168 -7.95 15.89 3.39
CA SER A 168 -8.77 15.81 4.60
C SER A 168 -8.78 14.40 5.19
N ILE A 169 -8.92 14.33 6.51
CA ILE A 169 -8.93 13.09 7.28
C ILE A 169 -10.16 12.25 6.96
N GLU A 170 -11.29 12.90 6.77
CA GLU A 170 -12.57 12.30 6.37
C GLU A 170 -12.43 11.53 5.05
N SER A 171 -11.58 12.01 4.12
CA SER A 171 -11.34 11.30 2.85
C SER A 171 -10.62 9.97 3.03
N ILE A 172 -9.75 9.87 4.05
CA ILE A 172 -9.08 8.61 4.39
C ILE A 172 -10.09 7.65 5.02
N GLU A 173 -10.97 8.15 5.88
CA GLU A 173 -12.05 7.36 6.46
C GLU A 173 -13.00 6.83 5.38
N ASP A 174 -13.39 7.67 4.43
CA ASP A 174 -14.25 7.30 3.30
C ASP A 174 -13.57 6.23 2.42
N ALA A 175 -12.27 6.37 2.14
CA ALA A 175 -11.52 5.39 1.37
C ALA A 175 -11.43 4.02 2.08
N ILE A 176 -11.23 4.02 3.39
CA ILE A 176 -11.23 2.79 4.20
C ILE A 176 -12.63 2.15 4.24
N GLN A 177 -13.69 2.96 4.33
CA GLN A 177 -15.06 2.47 4.27
C GLN A 177 -15.37 1.86 2.90
N GLU A 178 -14.91 2.47 1.80
CA GLU A 178 -15.07 1.89 0.46
C GLU A 178 -14.40 0.52 0.35
N TYR A 179 -13.19 0.36 0.92
CA TYR A 179 -12.50 -0.94 0.97
C TYR A 179 -13.36 -2.02 1.65
N SER A 180 -14.05 -1.68 2.75
CA SER A 180 -14.86 -2.64 3.51
C SER A 180 -16.03 -3.25 2.72
N LEU A 181 -16.42 -2.61 1.61
CA LEU A 181 -17.50 -3.08 0.72
C LEU A 181 -16.99 -4.06 -0.33
N ARG A 182 -15.67 -4.30 -0.42
CA ARG A 182 -15.08 -5.11 -1.49
C ARG A 182 -14.98 -6.58 -1.08
N HIS A 183 -15.16 -7.45 -2.07
CA HIS A 183 -15.01 -8.90 -1.91
C HIS A 183 -13.77 -9.37 -2.66
N ARG A 184 -12.67 -9.55 -1.92
CA ARG A 184 -11.39 -10.02 -2.47
C ARG A 184 -11.52 -11.50 -2.84
N ARG A 185 -11.35 -11.78 -4.13
CA ARG A 185 -11.45 -13.15 -4.67
C ARG A 185 -10.11 -13.83 -4.87
N PHE A 186 -9.01 -13.07 -4.90
CA PHE A 186 -7.65 -13.58 -5.12
C PHE A 186 -7.54 -14.60 -6.27
N GLY A 187 -8.21 -14.32 -7.39
CA GLY A 187 -8.25 -15.21 -8.56
C GLY A 187 -9.21 -16.42 -8.43
N GLY A 188 -9.90 -16.58 -7.30
CA GLY A 188 -10.92 -17.59 -7.08
C GLY A 188 -12.15 -17.40 -7.97
N VAL A 189 -12.65 -18.49 -8.54
CA VAL A 189 -13.90 -18.53 -9.29
C VAL A 189 -15.02 -19.00 -8.38
N VAL A 190 -16.03 -18.15 -8.14
CA VAL A 190 -17.25 -18.58 -7.46
C VAL A 190 -17.90 -19.60 -8.38
N THR A 191 -17.96 -20.87 -7.95
CA THR A 191 -18.49 -21.98 -8.74
C THR A 191 -19.95 -22.21 -8.41
#